data_AF-A0A1Y2ECH6-F1
#
_entry.id   AF-A0A1Y2ECH6-F1
#
_cell.length_a   1.000
_cell.length_b   1.000
_cell.length_c   1.000
_cell.angle_alpha   90.00
_cell.angle_beta   90.00
_cell.angle_gamma   90.00
#
_symmetry.space_group_name_H-M   'P 1'
#
loop_
_entity.id
_entity.type
_entity.pdbx_description
1 polymer ?
#
loop_
_entity_poly.entity_id
_entity_poly.type
_entity_poly.pdbx_seq_one_letter_code
_entity_poly.pdbx_strand_id
1 'polypeptide(L)'
;MDTYRNPFILAPPLSTCESAFLVFGQGSPPYTIFPIASGSNNGTSLENIPVQAEAGVLEWRVDFNAGANITFVVIDAVGTSAFSDFRVVQTQATTGVARCSKTVYSNNSGGGTNVGGIVGGVLGAIVVILLGVLYYYLHRRNRRRKILASRPPTPDSPIMSGPAGVTRAGTFNLHQVAFTENSLDQLRMADAPPEYVPSRRSRDDRRDGADRIMLSLS
;
A
#
# COMPACT_ATOMS: atom_id res chain seq x y z
N MET A 1 -6.66 29.31 13.60
CA MET A 1 -5.76 28.17 13.88
C MET A 1 -6.66 26.97 14.07
N ASP A 2 -6.81 26.15 13.04
CA ASP A 2 -7.60 24.93 13.16
C ASP A 2 -6.79 23.94 14.00
N THR A 3 -7.28 23.62 15.20
CA THR A 3 -6.72 22.54 16.00
C THR A 3 -6.88 21.25 15.21
N TYR A 4 -5.77 20.74 14.67
CA TYR A 4 -5.71 19.45 14.00
C TYR A 4 -6.11 18.38 15.02
N ARG A 5 -7.31 17.79 14.81
CA ARG A 5 -7.81 16.69 15.63
C ARG A 5 -7.59 15.40 14.87
N ASN A 6 -7.12 14.37 15.55
CA ASN A 6 -6.97 13.04 14.97
C ASN A 6 -8.34 12.53 14.50
N PRO A 7 -8.40 11.79 13.38
CA PRO A 7 -9.65 11.19 12.94
C PRO A 7 -10.15 10.18 13.97
N PHE A 8 -11.43 9.83 13.89
CA PHE A 8 -12.04 8.77 14.68
C PHE A 8 -13.00 7.96 13.81
N ILE A 9 -13.26 6.72 14.23
CA ILE A 9 -14.28 5.86 13.62
C ILE A 9 -14.95 5.00 14.70
N LEU A 10 -16.28 4.94 14.65
CA LEU A 10 -17.12 4.16 15.54
C LEU A 10 -17.89 3.12 14.73
N ALA A 11 -17.80 1.87 15.17
CA ALA A 11 -18.51 0.74 14.58
C ALA A 11 -19.56 0.20 15.57
N PRO A 12 -20.83 0.05 15.16
CA PRO A 12 -21.87 -0.58 15.99
C PRO A 12 -21.64 -2.10 16.09
N PRO A 13 -22.46 -2.82 16.88
CA PRO A 13 -22.55 -4.27 16.77
C PRO A 13 -22.83 -4.70 15.33
N LEU A 14 -22.17 -5.77 14.89
CA LEU A 14 -22.27 -6.28 13.53
C LEU A 14 -23.04 -7.59 13.51
N SER A 15 -24.03 -7.71 12.63
CA SER A 15 -24.73 -8.96 12.35
C SER A 15 -24.45 -9.38 10.91
N THR A 16 -24.26 -10.67 10.67
CA THR A 16 -24.10 -11.19 9.30
C THR A 16 -25.25 -10.76 8.39
N CYS A 17 -24.94 -10.30 7.18
CA CYS A 17 -25.88 -9.88 6.13
C CYS A 17 -26.74 -8.64 6.44
N GLU A 18 -26.50 -7.94 7.54
CA GLU A 18 -27.24 -6.73 7.94
C GLU A 18 -26.49 -5.45 7.53
N SER A 19 -27.22 -4.35 7.38
CA SER A 19 -26.60 -3.02 7.26
C SER A 19 -26.14 -2.52 8.64
N ALA A 20 -24.96 -1.94 8.69
CA ALA A 20 -24.37 -1.27 9.85
C ALA A 20 -24.00 0.17 9.46
N PHE A 21 -24.16 1.10 10.41
CA PHE A 21 -23.84 2.52 10.18
C PHE A 21 -22.53 2.87 10.86
N LEU A 22 -21.49 3.07 10.06
CA LEU A 22 -20.17 3.50 10.53
C LEU A 22 -20.17 5.02 10.69
N VAL A 23 -19.74 5.53 11.83
CA VAL A 23 -19.63 6.98 12.08
C VAL A 23 -18.17 7.36 12.12
N PHE A 24 -17.75 8.33 11.31
CA PHE A 24 -16.36 8.75 11.24
C PHE A 24 -16.25 10.27 11.07
N GLY A 25 -15.12 10.83 11.48
CA GLY A 25 -14.86 12.27 11.33
C GLY A 25 -13.62 12.73 12.07
N GLN A 26 -13.49 14.06 12.23
CA GLN A 26 -12.24 14.74 12.61
C GLN A 26 -11.11 14.45 11.60
N GLY A 27 -9.97 15.14 11.69
CA GLY A 27 -8.91 15.07 10.68
C GLY A 27 -9.22 15.90 9.43
N SER A 28 -8.51 15.61 8.34
CA SER A 28 -8.67 16.31 7.05
C SER A 28 -9.24 15.39 5.97
N PRO A 29 -10.39 15.72 5.35
CA PRO A 29 -10.90 14.95 4.22
C PRO A 29 -9.95 15.00 3.02
N PRO A 30 -10.01 14.02 2.08
CA PRO A 30 -10.90 12.85 2.07
C PRO A 30 -10.53 11.75 3.09
N TYR A 31 -11.50 10.90 3.41
CA TYR A 31 -11.36 9.75 4.31
C TYR A 31 -11.39 8.44 3.54
N THR A 32 -10.43 7.57 3.84
CA THR A 32 -10.38 6.21 3.31
C THR A 32 -10.65 5.23 4.45
N ILE A 33 -11.63 4.35 4.28
CA ILE A 33 -12.07 3.42 5.33
C ILE A 33 -11.80 2.00 4.89
N PHE A 34 -11.22 1.18 5.76
CA PHE A 34 -10.91 -0.21 5.48
C PHE A 34 -11.32 -1.12 6.64
N PRO A 35 -12.11 -2.18 6.40
CA PRO A 35 -12.22 -3.27 7.36
C PRO A 35 -10.95 -4.12 7.28
N ILE A 36 -10.34 -4.39 8.42
CA ILE A 36 -9.19 -5.28 8.58
C ILE A 36 -9.53 -6.39 9.56
N ALA A 37 -8.81 -7.51 9.48
CA ALA A 37 -8.88 -8.55 10.51
C ALA A 37 -8.33 -7.99 11.84
N SER A 38 -9.06 -8.21 12.94
CA SER A 38 -8.67 -7.68 14.24
C SER A 38 -7.29 -8.14 14.68
N GLY A 39 -6.56 -7.30 15.43
CA GLY A 39 -5.31 -7.68 16.10
C GLY A 39 -4.04 -7.33 15.33
N SER A 40 -4.15 -6.70 14.15
CA SER A 40 -3.01 -6.14 13.42
C SER A 40 -3.25 -4.66 13.15
N ASN A 41 -2.34 -3.81 13.58
CA ASN A 41 -2.29 -2.40 13.18
C ASN A 41 -1.86 -2.20 11.71
N ASN A 42 -1.38 -3.27 11.06
CA ASN A 42 -0.97 -3.33 9.65
C ASN A 42 -1.75 -4.41 8.88
N GLY A 43 -3.01 -4.65 9.23
CA GLY A 43 -3.84 -5.63 8.55
C GLY A 43 -4.03 -5.28 7.07
N THR A 44 -4.00 -6.30 6.20
CA THR A 44 -4.45 -6.13 4.81
C THR A 44 -5.93 -5.81 4.80
N SER A 45 -6.33 -4.80 4.02
CA SER A 45 -7.73 -4.48 3.84
C SER A 45 -8.50 -5.69 3.30
N LEU A 46 -9.62 -6.02 3.95
CA LEU A 46 -10.53 -7.09 3.55
C LEU A 46 -11.50 -6.64 2.46
N GLU A 47 -11.83 -5.35 2.42
CA GLU A 47 -12.73 -4.75 1.45
C GLU A 47 -12.33 -3.32 1.11
N ASN A 48 -12.48 -2.92 -0.15
CA ASN A 48 -12.27 -1.54 -0.55
C ASN A 48 -13.59 -0.77 -0.49
N ILE A 49 -13.75 0.06 0.55
CA ILE A 49 -14.90 0.96 0.71
C ILE A 49 -14.62 2.24 -0.09
N PRO A 50 -15.62 2.82 -0.77
CA PRO A 50 -15.45 4.09 -1.48
C PRO A 50 -14.92 5.20 -0.56
N VAL A 51 -14.00 6.01 -1.09
CA VAL A 51 -13.44 7.18 -0.41
C VAL A 51 -14.56 8.19 -0.11
N GLN A 52 -14.57 8.71 1.11
CA GLN A 52 -15.57 9.66 1.60
C GLN A 52 -14.99 11.07 1.54
N ALA A 53 -15.65 11.98 0.82
CA ALA A 53 -15.19 13.36 0.67
C ALA A 53 -15.39 14.20 1.93
N GLU A 54 -16.31 13.80 2.81
CA GLU A 54 -16.69 14.53 4.01
C GLU A 54 -16.83 13.56 5.20
N ALA A 55 -16.78 14.11 6.41
CA ALA A 55 -17.05 13.34 7.63
C ALA A 55 -18.54 13.05 7.72
N GLY A 56 -18.92 11.90 8.29
CA GLY A 56 -20.34 11.56 8.39
C GLY A 56 -20.62 10.13 8.78
N VAL A 57 -21.76 9.64 8.29
CA VAL A 57 -22.25 8.28 8.52
C VAL A 57 -22.21 7.52 7.20
N LEU A 58 -21.55 6.37 7.19
CA LEU A 58 -21.50 5.45 6.07
C LEU A 58 -22.35 4.23 6.38
N GLU A 59 -23.35 3.97 5.55
CA GLU A 59 -24.03 2.68 5.55
C GLU A 59 -23.11 1.63 4.90
N TRP A 60 -22.78 0.61 5.67
CA TRP A 60 -21.92 -0.49 5.28
C TRP A 60 -22.65 -1.81 5.54
N ARG A 61 -22.73 -2.70 4.55
CA ARG A 61 -23.40 -3.98 4.73
C ARG A 61 -22.39 -5.08 5.04
N VAL A 62 -22.65 -5.80 6.13
CA VAL A 62 -21.75 -6.83 6.66
C VAL A 62 -21.80 -8.08 5.78
N ASP A 63 -20.73 -8.35 5.04
CA ASP A 63 -20.59 -9.53 4.17
C ASP A 63 -19.65 -10.62 4.73
N PHE A 64 -19.31 -10.53 6.02
CA PHE A 64 -18.47 -11.52 6.72
C PHE A 64 -19.30 -12.57 7.47
N ASN A 65 -18.72 -13.76 7.63
CA ASN A 65 -19.31 -14.83 8.42
C ASN A 65 -19.36 -14.45 9.91
N ALA A 66 -20.36 -14.97 10.62
CA ALA A 66 -20.41 -14.86 12.07
C ALA A 66 -19.16 -15.45 12.73
N GLY A 67 -18.71 -14.83 13.82
CA GLY A 67 -17.45 -15.13 14.50
C GLY A 67 -16.23 -14.45 13.89
N ALA A 68 -16.36 -13.76 12.74
CA ALA A 68 -15.27 -12.95 12.21
C ALA A 68 -15.00 -11.75 13.12
N ASN A 69 -13.72 -11.47 13.37
CA ASN A 69 -13.29 -10.32 14.15
C ASN A 69 -12.82 -9.21 13.21
N ILE A 70 -13.57 -8.11 13.19
CA ILE A 70 -13.35 -6.98 12.28
C ILE A 70 -12.93 -5.75 13.08
N THR A 71 -12.02 -4.98 12.54
CA THR A 71 -11.67 -3.64 13.02
C THR A 71 -11.70 -2.70 11.83
N PHE A 72 -12.24 -1.50 12.00
CA PHE A 72 -12.25 -0.50 10.94
C PHE A 72 -11.11 0.48 11.15
N VAL A 73 -10.41 0.77 10.06
CA VAL A 73 -9.40 1.82 10.01
C VAL A 73 -9.95 2.96 9.17
N VAL A 74 -9.86 4.18 9.68
CA VAL A 74 -10.04 5.39 8.89
C VAL A 74 -8.68 6.06 8.71
N ILE A 75 -8.37 6.47 7.49
CA ILE A 75 -7.16 7.22 7.14
C ILE A 75 -7.59 8.52 6.49
N ASP A 76 -7.12 9.64 7.02
CA ASP A 76 -7.40 10.97 6.49
C ASP A 76 -6.45 11.35 5.33
N ALA A 77 -6.63 12.52 4.72
CA ALA A 77 -5.83 12.98 3.59
C ALA A 77 -4.34 13.21 3.90
N VAL A 78 -4.02 13.41 5.17
CA VAL A 78 -2.66 13.65 5.66
C VAL A 78 -1.96 12.33 6.00
N GLY A 79 -2.71 11.22 6.00
CA GLY A 79 -2.21 9.88 6.33
C GLY A 79 -2.32 9.54 7.81
N THR A 80 -3.00 10.37 8.60
CA THR A 80 -3.29 10.05 10.01
C THR A 80 -4.37 8.98 10.06
N SER A 81 -4.12 7.92 10.83
CA SER A 81 -5.04 6.80 10.97
C SER A 81 -5.68 6.73 12.35
N ALA A 82 -6.90 6.20 12.40
CA ALA A 82 -7.57 5.83 13.63
C ALA A 82 -8.31 4.51 13.47
N PHE A 83 -8.45 3.79 14.58
CA PHE A 83 -9.00 2.45 14.62
C PHE A 83 -10.29 2.47 15.45
N SER A 84 -11.29 1.72 15.01
CA SER A 84 -12.45 1.40 15.84
C SER A 84 -12.06 0.38 16.91
N ASP A 85 -12.94 0.17 17.88
CA ASP A 85 -12.91 -1.08 18.66
C ASP A 85 -13.06 -2.28 17.73
N PHE A 86 -12.55 -3.43 18.16
CA PHE A 86 -12.85 -4.68 17.47
C PHE A 86 -14.35 -5.04 17.65
N ARG A 87 -14.93 -5.65 16.63
CA ARG A 87 -16.29 -6.15 16.62
C ARG A 87 -16.29 -7.59 16.13
N VAL A 88 -17.02 -8.44 16.85
CA VAL A 88 -17.27 -9.82 16.44
C VAL A 88 -18.59 -9.84 15.69
N VAL A 89 -18.59 -10.38 14.48
CA VAL A 89 -19.82 -10.50 13.68
C VAL A 89 -20.72 -11.55 14.33
N GLN A 90 -21.95 -11.17 14.64
CA GLN A 90 -22.95 -12.02 15.27
C GLN A 90 -23.75 -12.79 14.22
N THR A 91 -24.21 -13.98 14.58
CA THR A 91 -25.19 -14.72 13.78
C THR A 91 -26.52 -13.98 13.82
N GLN A 92 -27.10 -13.74 12.65
CA GLN A 92 -28.46 -13.21 12.57
C GLN A 92 -29.42 -14.28 13.09
N ALA A 93 -30.29 -13.91 14.03
CA ALA A 93 -31.15 -14.86 14.73
C ALA A 93 -32.23 -15.52 13.85
N THR A 94 -32.46 -15.03 12.62
CA THR A 94 -33.77 -15.20 11.97
C THR A 94 -33.77 -15.82 10.59
N THR A 95 -32.62 -16.07 9.97
CA THR A 95 -32.61 -16.46 8.56
C THR A 95 -31.44 -17.40 8.30
N GLY A 96 -31.74 -18.65 7.93
CA GLY A 96 -30.77 -19.67 7.50
C GLY A 96 -30.03 -19.32 6.20
N VAL A 97 -29.74 -18.03 5.97
CA VAL A 97 -28.99 -17.51 4.84
C VAL A 97 -27.52 -17.78 5.12
N ALA A 98 -27.00 -18.83 4.49
CA ALA A 98 -25.61 -19.25 4.66
C ALA A 98 -24.59 -18.32 3.97
N ARG A 99 -25.02 -17.41 3.08
CA ARG A 99 -24.13 -16.52 2.31
C ARG A 99 -24.80 -15.18 2.03
N CYS A 100 -24.14 -14.09 2.42
CA CYS A 100 -24.56 -12.75 2.04
C CYS A 100 -24.09 -12.44 0.61
N SER A 101 -24.90 -11.73 -0.17
CA SER A 101 -24.38 -11.12 -1.40
C SER A 101 -23.40 -10.01 -1.01
N LYS A 102 -22.22 -10.03 -1.62
CA LYS A 102 -21.25 -8.94 -1.47
C LYS A 102 -21.89 -7.62 -1.87
N THR A 103 -21.65 -6.58 -1.08
CA THR A 103 -22.12 -5.23 -1.36
C THR A 103 -21.40 -4.71 -2.59
N VAL A 104 -22.13 -4.57 -3.70
CA VAL A 104 -21.62 -3.87 -4.86
C VAL A 104 -21.91 -2.40 -4.60
N TYR A 105 -20.91 -1.64 -4.18
CA TYR A 105 -21.00 -0.18 -4.22
C TYR A 105 -21.20 0.20 -5.67
N SER A 106 -22.44 0.52 -6.05
CA SER A 106 -22.71 1.14 -7.33
C SER A 106 -21.99 2.47 -7.27
N ASN A 107 -20.81 2.52 -7.90
CA ASN A 107 -20.11 3.77 -8.17
C ASN A 107 -21.03 4.58 -9.10
N ASN A 108 -22.06 5.20 -8.53
CA ASN A 108 -22.81 6.25 -9.18
C ASN A 108 -21.79 7.35 -9.39
N SER A 109 -21.23 7.35 -10.59
CA SER A 109 -20.22 8.25 -11.13
C SER A 109 -20.77 9.66 -11.30
N GLY A 110 -21.25 10.24 -10.21
CA GLY A 110 -21.46 11.67 -10.07
C GLY A 110 -20.10 12.35 -9.93
N GLY A 111 -19.45 12.66 -11.04
CA GLY A 111 -18.44 13.72 -11.11
C GLY A 111 -17.13 13.51 -10.34
N GLY A 112 -16.69 12.28 -10.07
CA GLY A 112 -15.33 12.02 -9.62
C GLY A 112 -14.34 12.38 -10.73
N THR A 113 -13.38 13.27 -10.45
CA THR A 113 -12.37 13.73 -11.40
C THR A 113 -11.72 12.53 -12.10
N ASN A 114 -11.74 12.53 -13.43
CA ASN A 114 -11.31 11.41 -14.29
C ASN A 114 -9.80 11.16 -14.20
N VAL A 115 -9.31 10.64 -13.06
CA VAL A 115 -7.90 10.27 -12.87
C VAL A 115 -7.50 9.23 -13.93
N GLY A 116 -8.41 8.35 -14.34
CA GLY A 116 -8.18 7.39 -15.43
C GLY A 116 -7.89 8.05 -16.79
N GLY A 117 -8.51 9.21 -17.08
CA GLY A 117 -8.24 9.95 -18.32
C GLY A 117 -6.89 10.66 -18.29
N ILE A 118 -6.50 11.19 -17.12
CA ILE A 118 -5.24 11.91 -16.94
C ILE A 118 -4.05 10.93 -17.02
N VAL A 119 -4.14 9.77 -16.35
CA VAL A 119 -3.07 8.76 -16.37
C VAL A 119 -2.93 8.12 -17.76
N GLY A 120 -4.03 7.93 -18.49
CA GLY A 120 -4.00 7.44 -19.88
C GLY A 120 -3.32 8.42 -20.85
N GLY A 121 -3.53 9.73 -20.67
CA GLY A 121 -2.92 10.76 -21.50
C GLY A 121 -1.41 10.84 -21.35
N VAL A 122 -0.89 10.76 -20.12
CA VAL A 122 0.56 10.86 -19.87
C VAL A 122 1.30 9.64 -20.45
N LEU A 123 0.77 8.43 -20.25
CA LEU A 123 1.37 7.22 -20.81
C LEU A 123 1.35 7.23 -22.35
N GLY A 124 0.25 7.69 -22.95
CA GLY A 124 0.15 7.85 -24.41
C GLY A 124 1.16 8.87 -24.97
N ALA A 125 1.29 10.02 -24.32
CA ALA A 125 2.22 11.06 -24.75
C ALA A 125 3.69 10.60 -24.67
N ILE A 126 4.08 9.87 -23.62
CA ILE A 126 5.44 9.33 -23.48
C ILE A 126 5.77 8.38 -24.63
N VAL A 127 4.86 7.48 -25.02
CA VAL A 127 5.07 6.54 -26.12
C VAL A 127 5.26 7.28 -27.46
N VAL A 128 4.43 8.29 -27.74
CA VAL A 128 4.54 9.09 -28.98
C VAL A 128 5.86 9.87 -29.03
N ILE A 129 6.28 10.47 -27.90
CA ILE A 129 7.56 11.19 -27.82
C ILE A 129 8.74 10.24 -28.07
N LEU A 130 8.74 9.05 -27.45
CA LEU A 130 9.80 8.06 -27.64
C LEU A 130 9.89 7.59 -29.09
N LEU A 131 8.76 7.32 -29.75
CA LEU A 131 8.74 6.96 -31.17
C LEU A 131 9.21 8.12 -32.07
N GLY A 132 8.83 9.35 -31.76
CA GLY A 132 9.29 10.54 -32.49
C GLY A 132 10.80 10.76 -32.39
N VAL A 133 11.37 10.64 -31.18
CA VAL A 133 12.82 10.74 -30.96
C VAL A 133 13.57 9.62 -31.68
N LEU A 134 13.07 8.39 -31.62
CA LEU A 134 13.66 7.25 -32.33
C LEU A 134 13.66 7.47 -33.85
N TYR A 135 12.53 7.91 -34.41
CA TYR A 135 12.40 8.24 -35.83
C TYR A 135 13.38 9.34 -36.25
N TYR A 136 13.45 10.44 -35.49
CA TYR A 136 14.38 11.54 -35.73
C TYR A 136 15.84 11.06 -35.73
N TYR A 137 16.22 10.21 -34.77
CA TYR A 137 17.58 9.71 -34.65
C TYR A 137 17.98 8.81 -35.82
N LEU A 138 17.08 7.93 -36.27
CA LEU A 138 17.30 7.08 -37.45
C LEU A 138 17.42 7.92 -38.73
N HIS A 139 16.56 8.92 -38.90
CA HIS A 139 16.63 9.83 -40.04
C HIS A 139 17.93 10.64 -40.07
N ARG A 140 18.37 11.16 -38.91
CA ARG A 140 19.65 11.87 -38.77
C ARG A 140 20.84 10.95 -39.07
N ARG A 141 20.80 9.70 -38.62
CA ARG A 141 21.86 8.71 -38.89
C ARG A 141 21.95 8.38 -40.38
N ASN A 142 20.82 8.25 -41.06
CA ASN A 142 20.80 7.96 -42.50
C ASN A 142 21.34 9.12 -43.33
N ARG A 143 21.14 10.38 -42.91
CA ARG A 143 21.76 11.53 -43.58
C ARG A 143 23.29 11.50 -43.51
N ARG A 144 23.88 11.01 -42.42
CA ARG A 144 25.35 10.89 -42.31
C ARG A 144 25.92 9.79 -43.20
N ARG A 145 25.16 8.73 -43.49
CA ARG A 145 25.63 7.62 -44.34
C ARG A 145 25.76 8.00 -45.81
N LYS A 146 24.98 8.97 -46.29
CA LYS A 146 25.08 9.46 -47.68
C LYS A 146 26.36 10.24 -47.97
N ILE A 147 27.08 10.71 -46.94
CA ILE A 147 28.36 11.43 -47.08
C ILE A 147 29.55 10.46 -47.21
N LEU A 148 29.41 9.22 -46.74
CA LEU A 148 30.47 8.20 -46.81
C LEU A 148 30.38 7.30 -48.04
N ALA A 149 29.24 7.26 -48.72
CA ALA A 149 29.05 6.50 -49.96
C ALA A 149 29.67 7.17 -51.20
N SER A 150 30.17 8.40 -51.08
CA SER A 150 30.86 9.14 -52.16
C SER A 150 32.38 9.21 -52.00
N ARG A 151 32.97 8.49 -51.04
CA ARG A 151 34.43 8.46 -50.89
C ARG A 151 35.01 7.38 -51.84
N PRO A 152 35.79 7.74 -52.86
CA PRO A 152 36.44 6.76 -53.73
C PRO A 152 37.37 5.86 -52.92
N PRO A 153 37.47 4.56 -53.26
CA PRO A 153 38.33 3.61 -52.56
C PRO A 153 39.77 4.10 -52.62
N THR A 154 40.35 4.34 -51.44
CA THR A 154 41.76 4.72 -51.31
C THR A 154 42.56 3.41 -51.21
N PRO A 155 43.55 3.19 -52.08
CA PRO A 155 44.34 1.96 -52.08
C PRO A 155 45.16 1.82 -50.80
N ASP A 156 44.95 0.68 -50.16
CA ASP A 156 45.79 -0.08 -49.22
C ASP A 156 46.87 0.69 -48.44
N SER A 157 46.56 0.96 -47.16
CA SER A 157 47.58 1.21 -46.14
C SER A 157 47.79 -0.08 -45.32
N PRO A 158 49.04 -0.53 -45.13
CA PRO A 158 49.35 -1.78 -44.46
C PRO A 158 48.97 -1.77 -42.96
N ILE A 159 48.54 -2.95 -42.53
CA ILE A 159 48.07 -3.32 -41.18
C ILE A 159 49.17 -3.00 -40.16
N MET A 160 48.95 -1.98 -39.33
CA MET A 160 49.75 -1.76 -38.13
C MET A 160 49.01 -2.34 -36.93
N SER A 161 49.49 -3.51 -36.49
CA SER A 161 49.06 -4.24 -35.30
C SER A 161 49.37 -3.39 -34.05
N GLY A 162 48.35 -2.74 -33.50
CA GLY A 162 48.39 -2.08 -32.20
C GLY A 162 47.61 -2.89 -31.14
N PRO A 163 48.10 -2.98 -29.89
CA PRO A 163 47.52 -3.84 -28.88
C PRO A 163 46.16 -3.35 -28.41
N ALA A 164 45.27 -4.34 -28.23
CA ALA A 164 43.90 -4.20 -27.77
C ALA A 164 43.76 -3.33 -26.52
N GLY A 165 42.85 -2.38 -26.57
CA GLY A 165 42.39 -1.65 -25.41
C GLY A 165 41.09 -0.93 -25.71
N VAL A 166 40.16 -1.04 -24.75
CA VAL A 166 39.01 -0.14 -24.52
C VAL A 166 37.64 -0.65 -25.01
N THR A 167 37.13 -1.59 -24.20
CA THR A 167 35.81 -1.57 -23.53
C THR A 167 34.56 -1.22 -24.33
N ARG A 168 33.84 -2.28 -24.72
CA ARG A 168 32.41 -2.23 -25.06
C ARG A 168 31.59 -2.31 -23.76
N ALA A 169 31.02 -1.19 -23.32
CA ALA A 169 30.08 -1.16 -22.21
C ALA A 169 28.79 -1.91 -22.57
N GLY A 170 28.34 -2.81 -21.69
CA GLY A 170 26.96 -3.30 -21.73
C GLY A 170 26.76 -4.82 -21.78
N THR A 171 27.53 -5.62 -21.05
CA THR A 171 27.10 -6.96 -20.61
C THR A 171 27.69 -7.21 -19.22
N PHE A 172 26.85 -7.13 -18.18
CA PHE A 172 27.23 -7.57 -16.84
C PHE A 172 27.48 -9.08 -16.88
N ASN A 173 28.74 -9.49 -16.76
CA ASN A 173 29.11 -10.89 -16.60
C ASN A 173 28.79 -11.32 -15.16
N LEU A 174 27.71 -12.10 -14.97
CA LEU A 174 27.35 -12.69 -13.68
C LEU A 174 28.40 -13.69 -13.13
N HIS A 175 29.44 -14.03 -13.90
CA HIS A 175 30.48 -14.98 -13.48
C HIS A 175 31.52 -14.43 -12.50
N GLN A 176 31.42 -13.17 -12.06
CA GLN A 176 32.42 -12.54 -11.21
C GLN A 176 31.93 -12.16 -9.81
N VAL A 177 30.74 -12.59 -9.40
CA VAL A 177 30.30 -12.44 -8.00
C VAL A 177 30.96 -13.54 -7.18
N ALA A 178 32.20 -13.29 -6.75
CA ALA A 178 32.86 -14.09 -5.74
C ALA A 178 32.26 -13.74 -4.37
N PHE A 179 31.52 -14.67 -3.79
CA PHE A 179 31.05 -14.55 -2.41
C PHE A 179 32.27 -14.60 -1.48
N THR A 180 32.72 -13.44 -1.00
CA THR A 180 33.73 -13.36 0.05
C THR A 180 33.10 -13.82 1.36
N GLU A 181 33.87 -14.49 2.24
CA GLU A 181 33.36 -14.98 3.53
C GLU A 181 32.63 -13.89 4.35
N ASN A 182 33.07 -12.64 4.25
CA ASN A 182 32.42 -11.48 4.88
C ASN A 182 30.95 -11.27 4.45
N SER A 183 30.60 -11.58 3.20
CA SER A 183 29.21 -11.44 2.71
C SER A 183 28.31 -12.57 3.21
N LEU A 184 28.89 -13.73 3.53
CA LEU A 184 28.19 -14.85 4.15
C LEU A 184 27.92 -14.58 5.64
N ASP A 185 28.86 -13.96 6.36
CA ASP A 185 28.65 -13.55 7.75
C ASP A 185 27.61 -12.43 7.87
N GLN A 186 27.56 -11.52 6.90
CA GLN A 186 26.53 -10.48 6.85
C GLN A 186 25.12 -11.07 6.66
N LEU A 187 24.99 -12.13 5.86
CA LEU A 187 23.72 -12.86 5.71
C LEU A 187 23.35 -13.64 6.99
N ARG A 188 24.32 -14.22 7.70
CA ARG A 188 24.07 -14.90 8.98
C ARG A 188 23.63 -13.94 10.08
N MET A 189 24.16 -12.72 10.10
CA MET A 189 23.72 -11.68 11.03
C MET A 189 22.27 -11.23 10.78
N ALA A 190 21.83 -11.24 9.51
CA ALA A 190 20.45 -10.88 9.16
C ALA A 190 19.43 -11.95 9.57
N ASP A 191 19.86 -13.21 9.71
CA ASP A 191 18.99 -14.35 10.07
C ASP A 191 19.08 -14.73 11.56
N ALA A 192 19.82 -13.96 12.35
CA ALA A 192 19.90 -14.17 13.79
C ALA A 192 18.54 -13.83 14.45
N PRO A 193 17.91 -14.77 15.19
CA PRO A 193 16.66 -14.49 15.86
C PRO A 193 16.85 -13.34 16.87
N PRO A 194 15.84 -12.46 17.04
CA PRO A 194 15.94 -11.35 17.98
C PRO A 194 16.24 -11.87 19.39
N GLU A 195 17.17 -11.20 20.07
CA GLU A 195 17.55 -11.53 21.45
C GLU A 195 16.30 -11.46 22.34
N TYR A 196 15.97 -12.58 22.98
CA TYR A 196 14.83 -12.63 23.89
C TYR A 196 15.17 -11.84 25.16
N VAL A 197 14.63 -10.63 25.27
CA VAL A 197 14.66 -9.87 26.51
C VAL A 197 13.53 -10.39 27.40
N PRO A 198 13.82 -11.10 28.51
CA PRO A 198 12.78 -11.57 29.41
C PRO A 198 12.03 -10.35 29.97
N SER A 199 10.70 -10.38 29.86
CA SER A 199 9.85 -9.34 30.43
C SER A 199 10.08 -9.30 31.94
N ARG A 200 10.57 -8.16 32.43
CA ARG A 200 10.78 -7.90 33.85
C ARG A 200 9.40 -7.97 34.52
N ARG A 201 9.09 -9.10 35.16
CA ARG A 201 7.83 -9.31 35.89
C ARG A 201 7.67 -8.19 36.91
N SER A 202 6.79 -7.24 36.63
CA SER A 202 6.35 -6.24 37.60
C SER A 202 5.58 -6.96 38.68
N ARG A 203 6.13 -6.97 39.90
CA ARG A 203 5.64 -7.74 41.05
C ARG A 203 5.13 -6.77 42.12
N ASP A 204 4.27 -5.81 41.76
CA ASP A 204 3.82 -4.78 42.71
C ASP A 204 2.31 -4.52 42.82
N ASP A 205 1.41 -5.07 42.00
CA ASP A 205 -0.04 -4.76 42.11
C ASP A 205 -0.85 -5.73 43.00
N ARG A 206 -0.39 -6.01 44.23
CA ARG A 206 -1.19 -6.84 45.17
C ARG A 206 -1.19 -6.39 46.63
N ARG A 207 -1.34 -5.09 46.87
CA ARG A 207 -1.87 -4.52 48.12
C ARG A 207 -2.75 -3.31 47.73
N ASP A 208 -3.75 -2.98 48.54
CA ASP A 208 -4.59 -1.76 48.46
C ASP A 208 -6.06 -1.92 47.99
N GLY A 209 -6.62 -3.13 48.01
CA GLY A 209 -8.03 -3.37 47.65
C GLY A 209 -9.04 -3.65 48.78
N ALA A 210 -8.62 -3.71 50.06
CA ALA A 210 -9.46 -4.31 51.11
C ALA A 210 -10.28 -3.34 52.00
N ASP A 211 -10.06 -2.02 51.95
CA ASP A 211 -10.56 -1.13 53.02
C ASP A 211 -11.74 -0.22 52.65
N ARG A 212 -12.51 -0.52 51.61
CA ARG A 212 -13.57 0.39 51.15
C ARG A 212 -14.98 -0.20 51.06
N ILE A 213 -15.42 -0.91 52.11
CA ILE A 213 -16.84 -1.17 52.36
C ILE A 213 -17.11 -1.09 53.86
N MET A 214 -17.42 0.10 54.37
CA MET A 214 -18.32 0.36 55.50
C MET A 214 -18.58 1.87 55.54
N LEU A 215 -19.78 2.27 55.97
CA LEU A 215 -20.30 3.64 56.14
C LEU A 215 -21.17 4.15 54.97
N SER A 216 -22.41 3.66 54.96
CA SER A 216 -23.59 4.45 54.57
C SER A 216 -24.84 3.77 55.12
N LEU A 217 -25.14 4.04 56.40
CA LEU A 217 -26.40 3.72 57.07
C LEU A 217 -26.57 4.73 58.19
N SER A 218 -27.19 5.86 57.85
CA SER A 218 -27.86 6.80 58.76
C SER A 218 -28.56 7.87 57.95
#